data_AF-A0A0L8GDC4-F1
#
_entry.id   AF-A0A0L8GDC4-F1
#
_cell.length_a   1.000
_cell.length_b   1.000
_cell.length_c   1.000
_cell.angle_alpha   90.00
_cell.angle_beta   90.00
_cell.angle_gamma   90.00
#
_symmetry.space_group_name_H-M   'P 1'
#
loop_
_entity.id
_entity.type
_entity.pdbx_description
1 polymer ?
#
loop_
_entity_poly.entity_id
_entity_poly.type
_entity_poly.pdbx_seq_one_letter_code
_entity_poly.pdbx_strand_id
1 'polypeptide(L)'
;MLVLGGGGYTKRNVARCWTYETSVLLDDEINNDLPYNEYLEYFGPDFSLHPDITTKQENCNTKEYLDNIRMTVNDNLKNVAHAPSVQMQDVGPDFVGFDLKTELDPDVRNHQEEIDRRIEPVNEFYDGEKDNDKDADGFLDV
;
A
#
# COMPACT_ATOMS: atom_id res chain seq x y z
N MET A 1 -3.35 -10.01 -2.69
CA MET A 1 -2.11 -10.58 -3.26
C MET A 1 -1.26 -9.43 -3.76
N LEU A 2 0.03 -9.39 -3.44
CA LEU A 2 0.98 -8.40 -3.97
C LEU A 2 1.98 -9.15 -4.85
N VAL A 3 2.09 -8.75 -6.11
CA VAL A 3 3.01 -9.37 -7.06
C VAL A 3 4.16 -8.42 -7.30
N LEU A 4 5.37 -8.93 -7.14
CA LEU A 4 6.60 -8.19 -7.31
C LEU A 4 7.47 -8.91 -8.33
N GLY A 5 8.27 -8.14 -9.08
CA GLY A 5 9.32 -8.71 -9.91
C GLY A 5 10.48 -9.27 -9.08
N GLY A 6 11.60 -9.49 -9.75
CA GLY A 6 12.81 -10.02 -9.12
C GLY A 6 13.97 -10.13 -10.10
N GLY A 7 14.92 -11.02 -9.79
CA GLY A 7 16.07 -11.27 -10.65
C GLY A 7 15.69 -11.91 -11.98
N GLY A 8 16.40 -11.52 -13.04
CA GLY A 8 16.25 -12.09 -14.38
C GLY A 8 17.31 -11.54 -15.32
N TYR A 9 18.21 -12.41 -15.78
CA TYR A 9 19.43 -11.97 -16.46
C TYR A 9 19.35 -12.01 -17.99
N THR A 10 18.32 -12.65 -18.54
CA THR A 10 18.00 -12.61 -19.97
C THR A 10 16.84 -11.66 -20.20
N LYS A 11 17.12 -10.37 -20.38
CA LYS A 11 16.13 -9.27 -20.43
C LYS A 11 14.91 -9.54 -21.31
N ARG A 12 15.12 -10.09 -22.51
CA ARG A 12 14.03 -10.45 -23.44
C ARG A 12 13.08 -11.51 -22.87
N ASN A 13 13.57 -12.45 -22.08
CA ASN A 13 12.74 -13.46 -21.43
C ASN A 13 12.05 -12.90 -20.18
N VAL A 14 12.69 -11.96 -19.49
CA VAL A 14 12.06 -11.24 -18.36
C VAL A 14 10.84 -10.47 -18.83
N ALA A 15 10.97 -9.72 -19.93
CA ALA A 15 9.84 -8.99 -20.52
C ALA A 15 8.68 -9.93 -20.90
N ARG A 16 8.98 -11.06 -21.55
CA ARG A 16 7.97 -12.09 -21.89
C ARG A 16 7.29 -12.66 -20.65
N CYS A 17 8.08 -13.06 -19.65
CA CYS A 17 7.60 -13.65 -18.41
C CYS A 17 6.63 -12.72 -17.69
N TRP A 18 7.02 -11.47 -17.44
CA TRP A 18 6.17 -10.51 -16.72
C TRP A 18 4.95 -10.09 -17.52
N THR A 19 5.05 -9.99 -18.85
CA THR A 19 3.89 -9.71 -19.72
C THR A 19 2.86 -10.83 -19.62
N TYR A 20 3.30 -12.09 -19.70
CA TYR A 20 2.42 -13.24 -19.58
C TYR A 20 1.87 -13.41 -18.15
N GLU A 21 2.69 -13.26 -17.12
CA GLU A 21 2.23 -13.30 -15.72
C GLU A 21 1.19 -12.22 -15.44
N THR A 22 1.32 -11.03 -16.04
CA THR A 22 0.31 -9.97 -15.93
C THR A 22 -1.01 -10.38 -16.58
N SER A 23 -1.00 -11.07 -17.71
CA SER A 23 -2.25 -11.56 -18.34
C SER A 23 -2.93 -12.62 -17.47
N VAL A 24 -2.15 -13.50 -16.83
CA VAL A 24 -2.67 -14.48 -15.86
C VAL A 24 -3.31 -13.79 -14.65
N LEU A 25 -2.73 -12.70 -14.16
CA LEU A 25 -3.31 -11.93 -13.05
C LEU A 25 -4.63 -11.25 -13.42
N LEU A 26 -4.79 -10.90 -14.69
CA LEU A 26 -6.01 -10.30 -15.23
C LEU A 26 -7.03 -11.36 -15.68
N ASP A 27 -6.66 -12.64 -15.64
CA ASP A 27 -7.43 -13.75 -16.21
C ASP A 27 -7.77 -13.53 -17.70
N ASP A 28 -6.79 -13.00 -18.45
CA ASP A 28 -6.93 -12.66 -19.86
C ASP A 28 -5.94 -13.44 -20.75
N GLU A 29 -6.44 -13.97 -21.86
CA GLU A 29 -5.65 -14.72 -22.84
C GLU A 29 -5.06 -13.78 -23.89
N ILE A 30 -3.73 -13.78 -24.00
CA ILE A 30 -3.01 -12.95 -24.96
C ILE A 30 -2.40 -13.80 -26.09
N ASN A 31 -2.28 -13.20 -27.28
CA ASN A 31 -1.69 -13.88 -28.43
C ASN A 31 -0.19 -14.18 -28.19
N ASN A 32 0.27 -15.30 -28.72
CA ASN A 32 1.68 -15.67 -28.74
C ASN A 32 2.51 -14.78 -29.69
N ASP A 33 1.91 -14.22 -30.73
CA ASP A 33 2.61 -13.28 -31.62
C ASP A 33 2.80 -11.92 -30.94
N LEU A 34 4.04 -11.44 -30.88
CA LEU A 34 4.31 -10.17 -30.21
C LEU A 34 3.79 -8.98 -31.03
N PRO A 35 3.07 -8.03 -30.40
CA PRO A 35 2.65 -6.82 -31.07
C PRO A 35 3.84 -5.91 -31.38
N TYR A 36 3.70 -5.11 -32.43
CA TYR A 36 4.71 -4.12 -32.79
C TYR A 36 4.96 -3.13 -31.66
N ASN A 37 6.23 -2.93 -31.34
CA ASN A 37 6.71 -1.96 -30.37
C ASN A 37 8.16 -1.55 -30.72
N GLU A 38 8.65 -0.47 -30.11
CA GLU A 38 9.99 0.07 -30.36
C GLU A 38 11.13 -0.91 -30.03
N TYR A 39 10.85 -1.93 -29.21
CA TYR A 39 11.80 -2.94 -28.77
C TYR A 39 11.61 -4.30 -29.46
N LEU A 40 10.74 -4.40 -30.48
CA LEU A 40 10.38 -5.68 -31.10
C LEU A 40 11.62 -6.43 -31.63
N GLU A 41 12.61 -5.71 -32.14
CA GLU A 41 13.86 -6.26 -32.67
C GLU A 41 14.65 -7.10 -31.64
N TYR A 42 14.52 -6.80 -30.34
CA TYR A 42 15.17 -7.58 -29.26
C TYR A 42 14.61 -9.00 -29.11
N PHE A 43 13.43 -9.27 -29.67
CA PHE A 43 12.71 -10.53 -29.55
C PHE A 43 12.90 -11.47 -30.75
N GLY A 44 13.69 -11.05 -31.74
CA GLY A 44 14.05 -11.90 -32.89
C GLY A 44 14.86 -13.15 -32.49
N PRO A 45 14.85 -14.20 -33.34
CA PRO A 45 14.20 -14.25 -34.66
C PRO A 45 12.71 -14.64 -34.62
N ASP A 46 12.22 -15.14 -33.48
CA ASP A 46 10.91 -15.81 -33.42
C ASP A 46 9.75 -14.82 -33.27
N PHE A 47 10.01 -13.65 -32.67
CA PHE A 47 9.00 -12.61 -32.37
C PHE A 47 7.76 -13.13 -31.63
N SER A 48 7.91 -14.22 -30.88
CA SER A 48 6.87 -14.83 -30.08
C SER A 48 7.04 -14.56 -28.58
N LEU A 49 5.93 -14.64 -27.86
CA LEU A 49 5.85 -14.56 -26.40
C LEU A 49 6.44 -15.83 -25.75
N HIS A 50 6.12 -16.99 -26.31
CA HIS A 50 6.64 -18.30 -25.90
C HIS A 50 7.59 -18.87 -26.97
N PRO A 51 8.87 -18.49 -26.96
CA PRO A 51 9.87 -19.10 -27.82
C PRO A 51 10.29 -20.47 -27.30
N ASP A 52 10.86 -21.31 -28.18
CA ASP A 52 11.46 -22.58 -27.77
C ASP A 52 12.78 -22.35 -27.03
N ILE A 53 12.72 -22.34 -25.70
CA ILE A 53 13.88 -22.21 -24.82
C ILE A 53 14.34 -23.60 -24.39
N THR A 54 14.82 -24.41 -25.34
CA THR A 54 15.44 -25.69 -25.00
C THR A 54 16.79 -25.43 -24.35
N THR A 55 16.89 -25.70 -23.06
CA THR A 55 18.18 -25.72 -22.35
C THR A 55 18.85 -27.07 -22.59
N LYS A 56 20.14 -27.05 -22.97
CA LYS A 56 20.97 -28.28 -23.09
C LYS A 56 21.37 -28.87 -21.74
N GLN A 57 20.76 -28.40 -20.66
CA GLN A 57 21.15 -28.77 -19.31
C GLN A 57 20.34 -29.98 -18.86
N GLU A 58 21.03 -30.99 -18.35
CA GLU A 58 20.39 -32.17 -17.80
C GLU A 58 19.62 -31.83 -16.52
N ASN A 59 18.44 -32.44 -16.36
CA ASN A 59 17.65 -32.30 -15.15
C ASN A 59 18.21 -33.20 -14.04
N CYS A 60 18.99 -32.63 -13.12
CA CYS A 60 19.52 -33.34 -11.97
C CYS A 60 18.53 -33.47 -10.79
N ASN A 61 17.28 -33.03 -10.95
CA ASN A 61 16.25 -33.13 -9.89
C ASN A 61 15.57 -34.50 -9.95
N THR A 62 16.18 -35.50 -9.33
CA THR A 62 15.58 -36.85 -9.25
C THR A 62 14.29 -36.81 -8.44
N LYS A 63 13.36 -37.72 -8.75
CA LYS A 63 12.08 -37.81 -8.04
C LYS A 63 12.26 -38.05 -6.54
N GLU A 64 13.19 -38.95 -6.18
CA GLU A 64 13.52 -39.25 -4.79
C GLU A 64 14.02 -38.01 -4.03
N TYR A 65 14.88 -37.19 -4.64
CA TYR A 65 15.36 -35.95 -4.04
C TYR A 65 14.22 -34.97 -3.75
N LEU A 66 13.32 -34.77 -4.72
CA LEU A 66 12.16 -33.88 -4.58
C LEU A 66 11.17 -34.40 -3.51
N ASP A 67 10.92 -35.70 -3.48
CA ASP A 67 10.01 -36.32 -2.50
C ASP A 67 10.56 -36.16 -1.07
N ASN A 68 11.86 -36.32 -0.88
CA ASN A 68 12.52 -36.09 0.41
C ASN A 68 12.36 -34.64 0.88
N ILE A 69 12.63 -33.64 0.01
CA ILE A 69 12.43 -32.22 0.34
C ILE A 69 10.96 -31.96 0.71
N ARG A 70 10.03 -32.46 -0.10
CA ARG A 70 8.59 -32.29 0.14
C ARG A 70 8.18 -32.83 1.50
N MET A 71 8.67 -34.02 1.89
CA MET A 71 8.36 -34.60 3.19
C MET A 71 8.90 -33.73 4.33
N THR A 72 10.18 -33.33 4.25
CA THR A 72 10.80 -32.45 5.26
C THR A 72 10.07 -31.12 5.41
N VAL A 73 9.69 -30.47 4.31
CA VAL A 73 8.93 -29.20 4.35
C VAL A 73 7.57 -29.41 5.02
N ASN A 74 6.86 -30.49 4.70
CA ASN A 74 5.57 -30.79 5.35
C ASN A 74 5.72 -31.05 6.85
N ASP A 75 6.75 -31.77 7.27
CA ASP A 75 7.00 -31.99 8.70
C ASP A 75 7.34 -30.69 9.43
N ASN A 76 8.09 -29.79 8.79
CA ASN A 76 8.34 -28.45 9.33
C ASN A 76 7.04 -27.63 9.45
N LEU A 77 6.15 -27.69 8.45
CA LEU A 77 4.87 -26.98 8.49
C LEU A 77 3.96 -27.49 9.61
N LYS A 78 3.98 -28.78 9.94
CA LYS A 78 3.21 -29.33 11.09
C LYS A 78 3.62 -28.73 12.43
N ASN A 79 4.88 -28.29 12.55
CA ASN A 79 5.42 -27.71 13.78
C ASN A 79 5.10 -26.21 13.92
N VAL A 80 4.60 -25.57 12.86
CA VAL A 80 4.11 -24.19 12.96
C VAL A 80 2.80 -24.22 13.74
N ALA A 81 2.72 -23.41 14.80
CA ALA A 81 1.48 -23.28 15.57
C ALA A 81 0.36 -22.84 14.63
N HIS A 82 -0.70 -23.64 14.56
CA HIS A 82 -1.86 -23.34 13.74
C HIS A 82 -2.55 -22.13 14.35
N ALA A 83 -2.48 -20.97 13.69
CA ALA A 83 -3.42 -19.90 13.96
C ALA A 83 -4.71 -20.26 13.20
N PRO A 84 -5.84 -20.55 13.88
CA PRO A 84 -7.11 -20.69 13.18
C PRO A 84 -7.29 -19.43 12.35
N SER A 85 -7.57 -19.61 11.06
CA SER A 85 -7.66 -18.55 10.08
C SER A 85 -8.55 -17.43 10.63
N VAL A 86 -7.95 -16.32 11.07
CA VAL A 86 -8.71 -15.11 11.34
C VAL A 86 -9.10 -14.60 9.97
N GLN A 87 -10.32 -14.94 9.56
CA GLN A 87 -10.92 -14.41 8.35
C GLN A 87 -10.81 -12.88 8.42
N MET A 88 -10.25 -12.26 7.38
CA MET A 88 -10.36 -10.82 7.25
C MET A 88 -11.85 -10.49 7.15
N GLN A 89 -12.40 -9.95 8.23
CA GLN A 89 -13.75 -9.41 8.26
C GLN A 89 -13.68 -7.95 7.85
N ASP A 90 -14.62 -7.55 7.02
CA ASP A 90 -14.83 -6.14 6.73
C ASP A 90 -15.16 -5.44 8.04
N VAL A 91 -14.41 -4.38 8.37
CA VAL A 91 -14.63 -3.68 9.63
C VAL A 91 -15.92 -2.90 9.46
N GLY A 92 -16.92 -3.21 10.28
CA GLY A 92 -18.22 -2.53 10.20
C GLY A 92 -18.04 -1.00 10.23
N PRO A 93 -18.91 -0.24 9.53
CA PRO A 93 -18.79 1.22 9.42
C PRO A 93 -18.76 1.95 10.77
N ASP A 94 -19.13 1.29 11.87
CA ASP A 94 -19.06 1.84 13.22
C ASP A 94 -17.62 1.91 13.79
N PHE A 95 -16.66 1.13 13.26
CA PHE A 95 -15.28 1.14 13.77
C PHE A 95 -14.44 2.28 13.18
N VAL A 96 -14.83 2.82 12.02
CA VAL A 96 -14.24 4.04 11.43
C VAL A 96 -14.80 5.33 12.05
N GLY A 97 -15.66 5.23 13.07
CA GLY A 97 -16.33 6.37 13.69
C GLY A 97 -15.60 7.06 14.85
N PHE A 98 -14.40 6.63 15.25
CA PHE A 98 -13.74 7.18 16.45
C PHE A 98 -12.58 8.17 16.23
N ASP A 99 -12.19 8.48 15.00
CA ASP A 99 -11.19 9.56 14.80
C ASP A 99 -11.16 10.19 13.40
N LEU A 100 -12.29 10.27 12.68
CA LEU A 100 -12.42 11.34 11.70
C LEU A 100 -12.63 12.64 12.50
N LYS A 101 -11.54 13.20 13.01
CA LYS A 101 -11.53 14.62 13.37
C LYS A 101 -11.97 15.34 12.11
N THR A 102 -13.15 15.94 12.13
CA THR A 102 -13.59 16.87 11.09
C THR A 102 -12.39 17.76 10.79
N GLU A 103 -11.84 17.70 9.58
CA GLU A 103 -10.71 18.56 9.23
C GLU A 103 -11.15 19.99 9.45
N LEU A 104 -10.53 20.62 10.43
CA LEU A 104 -10.78 21.99 10.83
C LEU A 104 -10.42 22.90 9.65
N ASP A 105 -11.30 23.83 9.29
CA ASP A 105 -11.12 24.72 8.14
C ASP A 105 -9.79 25.50 8.27
N PRO A 106 -8.82 25.29 7.35
CA PRO A 106 -7.49 25.89 7.45
C PRO A 106 -7.50 27.43 7.40
N ASP A 107 -8.59 28.05 6.95
CA ASP A 107 -8.72 29.51 6.89
C ASP A 107 -9.21 30.14 8.21
N VAL A 108 -9.57 29.32 9.21
CA VAL A 108 -10.04 29.80 10.53
C VAL A 108 -8.92 29.70 11.55
N ARG A 109 -8.38 30.85 11.96
CA ARG A 109 -7.21 30.93 12.86
C ARG A 109 -7.45 30.36 14.27
N ASN A 110 -8.66 30.46 14.81
CA ASN A 110 -9.04 29.93 16.12
C ASN A 110 -10.40 29.26 16.02
N HIS A 111 -10.46 27.93 16.16
CA HIS A 111 -11.73 27.22 16.17
C HIS A 111 -12.42 27.36 17.53
N GLN A 112 -13.74 27.55 17.50
CA GLN A 112 -14.54 27.71 18.71
C GLN A 112 -14.32 26.57 19.71
N GLU A 113 -14.16 25.33 19.23
CA GLU A 113 -13.89 24.17 20.09
C GLU A 113 -12.54 24.22 20.84
N GLU A 114 -11.55 24.93 20.28
CA GLU A 114 -10.27 25.16 20.96
C GLU A 114 -10.37 26.31 21.96
N ILE A 115 -11.18 27.33 21.65
CA ILE A 115 -11.47 28.45 22.55
C ILE A 115 -12.24 27.95 23.77
N ASP A 116 -13.29 27.16 23.57
CA ASP A 116 -14.14 26.62 24.63
C ASP A 116 -13.39 25.64 25.56
N ARG A 117 -12.29 25.06 25.09
CA ARG A 117 -11.40 24.21 25.90
C ARG A 117 -10.36 24.99 26.71
N ARG A 118 -10.14 26.27 26.42
CA ARG A 118 -9.23 27.09 27.21
C ARG A 118 -9.86 27.40 28.55
N ILE A 119 -9.11 27.14 29.62
CA ILE A 119 -9.48 27.55 30.97
C ILE A 119 -8.79 28.87 31.23
N GLU A 120 -9.56 29.95 31.33
CA GLU A 120 -9.02 31.25 31.68
C GLU A 120 -8.75 31.36 33.19
N PRO A 121 -7.58 31.89 33.59
CA PRO A 121 -7.25 32.07 34.99
C PRO A 121 -8.06 33.23 35.60
N VAL A 122 -8.34 33.14 36.90
CA VAL A 122 -9.24 34.08 37.62
C VAL A 122 -8.70 35.52 37.69
N ASN A 123 -7.43 35.74 37.32
CA ASN A 123 -6.79 37.05 37.27
C ASN A 123 -6.56 37.57 35.83
N GLU A 124 -7.21 36.98 34.84
CA GLU A 124 -7.24 37.50 33.46
C GLU A 124 -8.15 38.74 33.41
N PHE A 125 -7.61 39.86 32.94
CA PHE A 125 -8.35 41.14 32.77
C PHE A 125 -8.58 41.47 31.29
N TYR A 126 -8.31 40.53 30.39
CA TYR A 126 -8.39 40.72 28.95
C TYR A 126 -9.61 39.97 28.41
N ASP A 127 -10.64 40.70 27.95
CA ASP A 127 -11.92 40.12 27.49
C ASP A 127 -11.91 39.73 25.99
N GLY A 128 -10.72 39.71 25.35
CA GLY A 128 -10.49 39.17 24.01
C GLY A 128 -10.13 40.20 22.93
N GLU A 129 -10.01 39.78 21.66
CA GLU A 129 -9.50 40.61 20.56
C GLU A 129 -10.39 41.82 20.18
N LYS A 130 -11.59 41.92 20.74
CA LYS A 130 -12.50 43.08 20.59
C LYS A 130 -12.52 44.01 21.81
N ASP A 131 -11.74 43.68 22.83
CA ASP A 131 -11.53 44.52 23.99
C ASP A 131 -10.86 45.82 23.54
N ASN A 132 -11.56 46.93 23.76
CA ASN A 132 -11.12 48.27 23.35
C ASN A 132 -11.48 49.24 24.47
N ASP A 133 -11.07 48.86 25.68
CA ASP A 133 -11.16 49.68 26.87
C ASP A 133 -10.31 50.94 26.68
N LYS A 134 -10.96 51.98 26.16
CA LYS A 134 -10.50 53.35 26.30
C LYS A 134 -10.72 53.71 27.75
N ASP A 135 -9.63 53.79 28.52
CA ASP A 135 -9.60 54.46 29.80
C ASP A 135 -10.26 55.85 29.63
N ALA A 136 -11.52 55.96 30.04
CA ALA A 136 -12.20 57.24 30.14
C ALA A 136 -11.66 57.91 31.40
N ASP A 137 -10.74 58.83 31.14
CA ASP A 137 -10.15 59.81 32.05
C ASP A 137 -11.04 60.14 33.25
N GLY A 138 -10.40 60.14 34.43
CA GLY A 138 -11.01 60.55 35.68
C GLY A 138 -11.69 61.91 35.58
N PHE A 139 -12.92 61.97 36.07
CA PHE A 139 -13.53 63.22 36.50
C PHE A 139 -13.92 63.06 37.97
N LEU A 140 -13.02 63.53 38.84
CA LEU A 140 -13.38 63.99 40.18
C LEU A 140 -14.18 65.28 39.99
N ASP A 141 -15.41 65.32 40.48
CA ASP A 141 -16.03 66.59 40.87
C ASP A 141 -16.39 66.53 42.35
N VAL A 142 -16.08 67.64 43.03
CA VAL A 142 -16.21 67.91 44.46
C VAL A 142 -17.68 68.06 44.86
#